data_AF-A0A1D2A9H7-F1
#
_entry.id   AF-A0A1D2A9H7-F1
#
_cell.length_a   1.000
_cell.length_b   1.000
_cell.length_c   1.000
_cell.angle_alpha   90.00
_cell.angle_beta   90.00
_cell.angle_gamma   90.00
#
_symmetry.space_group_name_H-M   'P 1'
#
loop_
_entity.id
_entity.type
_entity.pdbx_description
1 polymer ?
#
loop_
_entity_poly.entity_id
_entity_poly.type
_entity_poly.pdbx_seq_one_letter_code
_entity_poly.pdbx_strand_id
1 'polypeptide(L)'
;MAMVARQSRGGGKPPLPPPATAARQRDDTLLFETPEELRCPITHDTFVNPVLTAGGHVYERSAIERHLAHRSTDPLTGAELPNKSLTPIYILQSRAMEYREASARACIEAASEPPPREPGAHRPIEYLRRGVELAAGTKLAIPGLPTETLEYVAAHPGNAYDELALVAFARGLFLSGLRDRAAHVYFSLLQEALCSKSDVPQAAALLAQCIGCWAGEPGKGVHVDADRHVIEKLSGLVATSGQGSGQQAALTWTQVVDLAGTAGLGDTFALRQTLTPAHSSPSLTAACVSTCSSGGGLAWPHQ
;
A
#
# COMPACT_ATOMS: atom_id res chain seq x y z
N MET A 1 8.72 -6.41 -81.42
CA MET A 1 7.64 -7.00 -80.60
C MET A 1 8.29 -7.82 -79.50
N ALA A 2 8.35 -7.29 -78.27
CA ALA A 2 8.90 -8.01 -77.12
C ALA A 2 7.85 -7.97 -75.99
N MET A 3 7.37 -9.15 -75.61
CA MET A 3 6.54 -9.40 -74.43
C MET A 3 7.29 -8.98 -73.17
N VAL A 4 6.63 -8.24 -72.28
CA VAL A 4 7.05 -8.12 -70.87
C VAL A 4 5.88 -8.52 -69.98
N ALA A 5 6.15 -9.53 -69.17
CA ALA A 5 5.23 -10.23 -68.30
C ALA A 5 4.71 -9.34 -67.15
N ARG A 6 3.42 -9.46 -66.85
CA ARG A 6 2.81 -8.99 -65.60
C ARG A 6 3.29 -9.86 -64.43
N GLN A 7 4.04 -9.28 -63.50
CA GLN A 7 4.27 -9.88 -62.19
C GLN A 7 3.22 -9.36 -61.19
N SER A 8 2.41 -10.30 -60.70
CA SER A 8 1.51 -10.16 -59.57
C SER A 8 2.34 -9.99 -58.30
N ARG A 9 2.27 -8.83 -57.64
CA ARG A 9 2.81 -8.65 -56.28
C ARG A 9 1.74 -9.08 -55.29
N GLY A 10 2.02 -10.18 -54.59
CA GLY A 10 1.19 -10.70 -53.50
C GLY A 10 1.06 -9.68 -52.36
N GLY A 11 -0.18 -9.47 -51.93
CA GLY A 11 -0.48 -8.69 -50.73
C GLY A 11 -0.13 -9.48 -49.47
N GLY A 12 1.04 -9.22 -48.92
CA GLY A 12 1.38 -9.61 -47.55
C GLY A 12 0.77 -8.64 -46.56
N LYS A 13 -0.19 -9.11 -45.75
CA LYS A 13 -0.75 -8.36 -44.62
C LYS A 13 0.41 -8.02 -43.65
N PRO A 14 0.51 -6.77 -43.13
CA PRO A 14 1.57 -6.43 -42.19
C PRO A 14 1.49 -7.33 -40.94
N PRO A 15 2.65 -7.73 -40.37
CA PRO A 15 2.66 -8.59 -39.19
C PRO A 15 2.00 -7.87 -38.03
N LEU A 16 1.06 -8.55 -37.37
CA LEU A 16 0.45 -8.09 -36.14
C LEU A 16 1.55 -7.87 -35.07
N PRO A 17 1.50 -6.79 -34.29
CA PRO A 17 2.43 -6.60 -33.18
C PRO A 17 2.30 -7.79 -32.21
N PRO A 18 3.40 -8.20 -31.54
CA PRO A 18 3.34 -9.26 -30.54
C PRO A 18 2.33 -8.88 -29.44
N PRO A 19 1.65 -9.86 -28.81
CA PRO A 19 0.71 -9.58 -27.76
C PRO A 19 1.45 -8.84 -26.65
N ALA A 20 1.12 -7.57 -26.46
CA ALA A 20 1.58 -6.81 -25.32
C ALA A 20 1.01 -7.50 -24.08
N THR A 21 1.85 -8.23 -23.34
CA THR A 21 1.73 -8.35 -21.90
C THR A 21 1.92 -6.94 -21.33
N ALA A 22 0.94 -6.09 -21.58
CA ALA A 22 0.83 -4.79 -20.95
C ALA A 22 0.49 -5.09 -19.50
N ALA A 23 1.51 -5.11 -18.65
CA ALA A 23 1.36 -4.50 -17.35
C ALA A 23 0.71 -3.14 -17.64
N ARG A 24 -0.59 -3.02 -17.39
CA ARG A 24 -1.29 -1.74 -17.45
C ARG A 24 -0.54 -0.87 -16.47
N GLN A 25 0.34 0.02 -16.95
CA GLN A 25 0.86 1.09 -16.13
C GLN A 25 -0.38 1.79 -15.60
N ARG A 26 -0.58 1.71 -14.29
CA ARG A 26 -1.66 2.45 -13.66
C ARG A 26 -1.35 3.92 -13.88
N ASP A 27 -2.24 4.58 -14.58
CA ASP A 27 -2.19 6.03 -14.70
C ASP A 27 -2.81 6.61 -13.42
N ASP A 28 -2.03 6.55 -12.34
CA ASP A 28 -2.43 7.05 -11.02
C ASP A 28 -2.38 8.59 -10.95
N THR A 29 -2.02 9.26 -12.06
CA THR A 29 -1.96 10.73 -12.19
C THR A 29 -3.26 11.40 -11.71
N LEU A 30 -4.41 10.79 -12.01
CA LEU A 30 -5.74 11.28 -11.62
C LEU A 30 -5.98 11.29 -10.10
N LEU A 31 -5.22 10.50 -9.31
CA LEU A 31 -5.31 10.48 -7.85
C LEU A 31 -4.59 11.69 -7.22
N PHE A 32 -3.57 12.20 -7.90
CA PHE A 32 -2.76 13.32 -7.44
C PHE A 32 -3.24 14.66 -7.98
N GLU A 33 -4.00 14.68 -9.07
CA GLU A 33 -4.51 15.90 -9.70
C GLU A 33 -5.94 16.22 -9.25
N THR A 34 -6.10 17.29 -8.45
CA THR A 34 -7.42 17.87 -8.16
C THR A 34 -7.96 18.64 -9.37
N PRO A 35 -9.18 18.35 -9.85
CA PRO A 35 -9.85 19.14 -10.88
C PRO A 35 -9.89 20.62 -10.54
N GLU A 36 -9.53 21.50 -11.49
CA GLU A 36 -9.46 22.95 -11.27
C GLU A 36 -10.79 23.54 -10.80
N GLU A 37 -11.91 23.01 -11.27
CA GLU A 37 -13.27 23.44 -10.89
C GLU A 37 -13.60 23.21 -9.41
N LEU A 38 -12.91 22.27 -8.74
CA LEU A 38 -13.09 21.97 -7.32
C LEU A 38 -12.04 22.66 -6.44
N ARG A 39 -11.15 23.45 -7.04
CA ARG A 39 -10.02 24.08 -6.36
C ARG A 39 -10.31 25.54 -6.04
N CYS A 40 -10.02 25.93 -4.80
CA CYS A 40 -10.11 27.32 -4.37
C CYS A 40 -8.97 28.15 -4.99
N PRO A 41 -9.25 29.32 -5.61
CA PRO A 41 -8.21 30.18 -6.20
C PRO A 41 -7.23 30.80 -5.18
N ILE A 42 -7.60 30.87 -3.89
CA ILE A 42 -6.75 31.46 -2.84
C ILE A 42 -5.92 30.40 -2.13
N THR A 43 -6.54 29.28 -1.73
CA THR A 43 -5.83 28.23 -0.97
C THR A 43 -5.15 27.23 -1.88
N HIS A 44 -5.54 27.15 -3.14
CA HIS A 44 -5.12 26.11 -4.09
C HIS A 44 -5.49 24.67 -3.68
N ASP A 45 -6.36 24.54 -2.67
CA ASP A 45 -6.88 23.29 -2.12
C ASP A 45 -8.31 23.01 -2.61
N THR A 46 -8.72 21.75 -2.52
CA THR A 46 -10.11 21.33 -2.76
C THR A 46 -11.06 22.00 -1.77
N PHE A 47 -12.16 22.58 -2.26
CA PHE A 47 -13.15 23.28 -1.42
C PHE A 47 -13.68 22.43 -0.25
N VAL A 48 -13.88 23.08 0.89
CA VAL A 48 -14.59 22.53 2.07
C VAL A 48 -15.85 23.34 2.34
N ASN A 49 -15.77 24.68 2.30
CA ASN A 49 -16.91 25.58 2.46
C ASN A 49 -16.88 26.67 1.36
N PRO A 50 -17.24 26.34 0.12
CA PRO A 50 -17.24 27.29 -0.98
C PRO A 50 -18.31 28.37 -0.80
N VAL A 51 -17.90 29.64 -0.99
CA VAL A 51 -18.77 30.81 -0.94
C VAL A 51 -18.58 31.69 -2.17
N LEU A 52 -19.70 32.18 -2.69
CA LEU A 52 -19.78 33.13 -3.78
C LEU A 52 -19.67 34.56 -3.24
N THR A 53 -18.81 35.37 -3.84
CA THR A 53 -18.74 36.82 -3.59
C THR A 53 -19.71 37.59 -4.47
N ALA A 54 -20.01 38.84 -4.11
CA ALA A 54 -20.79 39.74 -4.96
C ALA A 54 -20.13 40.03 -6.34
N GLY A 55 -18.83 39.73 -6.49
CA GLY A 55 -18.10 39.82 -7.76
C GLY A 55 -18.31 38.62 -8.69
N GLY A 56 -19.01 37.57 -8.24
CA GLY A 56 -19.30 36.39 -9.06
C GLY A 56 -18.26 35.27 -8.98
N HIS A 57 -17.25 35.39 -8.11
CA HIS A 57 -16.21 34.37 -7.93
C HIS A 57 -16.41 33.55 -6.66
N VAL A 58 -15.89 32.32 -6.68
CA VAL A 58 -16.03 31.35 -5.60
C VAL A 58 -14.72 31.14 -4.89
N TYR A 59 -14.75 31.20 -3.56
CA TYR A 59 -13.58 31.00 -2.71
C TYR A 59 -13.91 30.13 -1.51
N GLU A 60 -12.88 29.59 -0.87
CA GLU A 60 -13.01 28.96 0.43
C GLU A 60 -13.35 30.03 1.47
N ARG A 61 -14.40 29.79 2.27
CA ARG A 61 -14.93 30.76 3.24
C ARG A 61 -13.85 31.36 4.13
N SER A 62 -13.03 30.51 4.75
CA SER A 62 -11.99 30.95 5.68
C SER A 62 -10.92 31.84 5.01
N ALA A 63 -10.65 31.62 3.73
CA ALA A 63 -9.65 32.35 2.96
C ALA A 63 -10.18 33.72 2.53
N ILE A 64 -11.41 33.78 2.00
CA ILE A 64 -12.01 35.05 1.58
C ILE A 64 -12.37 35.93 2.76
N GLU A 65 -12.84 35.38 3.88
CA GLU A 65 -13.11 36.15 5.10
C GLU A 65 -11.83 36.84 5.61
N ARG A 66 -10.69 36.14 5.58
CA ARG A 66 -9.38 36.71 5.94
C ARG A 66 -8.92 37.83 5.00
N HIS A 67 -9.18 37.67 3.69
CA HIS A 67 -8.90 38.72 2.71
C HIS A 67 -9.78 39.95 2.95
N LEU A 68 -11.08 39.73 3.14
CA LEU A 68 -12.08 40.78 3.31
C LEU A 68 -11.97 41.54 4.63
N ALA A 69 -11.27 40.98 5.62
CA ALA A 69 -10.90 41.69 6.85
C ALA A 69 -9.97 42.89 6.59
N HIS A 70 -9.14 42.83 5.53
CA HIS A 70 -8.12 43.84 5.25
C HIS A 70 -8.36 44.61 3.95
N ARG A 71 -9.05 44.00 2.97
CA ARG A 71 -9.31 44.58 1.64
C ARG A 71 -10.79 44.44 1.29
N SER A 72 -11.31 45.33 0.45
CA SER A 72 -12.67 45.21 -0.10
C SER A 72 -12.65 44.85 -1.58
N THR A 73 -11.62 44.11 -2.00
CA THR A 73 -11.37 43.75 -3.39
C THR A 73 -11.55 42.25 -3.62
N ASP A 74 -11.80 41.89 -4.87
CA ASP A 74 -11.81 40.52 -5.34
C ASP A 74 -10.36 39.99 -5.47
N PRO A 75 -10.00 38.87 -4.81
CA PRO A 75 -8.64 38.35 -4.86
C PRO A 75 -8.13 37.93 -6.24
N LEU A 76 -9.03 37.55 -7.15
CA LEU A 76 -8.67 37.04 -8.48
C LEU A 76 -8.47 38.20 -9.47
N THR A 77 -9.35 39.20 -9.42
CA THR A 77 -9.39 40.29 -10.40
C THR A 77 -8.82 41.61 -9.89
N GLY A 78 -8.70 41.77 -8.57
CA GLY A 78 -8.31 43.02 -7.92
C GLY A 78 -9.38 44.11 -7.94
N ALA A 79 -10.55 43.85 -8.53
CA ALA A 79 -11.65 44.81 -8.61
C ALA A 79 -12.30 45.05 -7.23
N GLU A 80 -12.85 46.24 -6.99
CA GLU A 80 -13.62 46.49 -5.77
C GLU A 80 -14.92 45.67 -5.77
N LEU A 81 -15.20 45.04 -4.63
CA LEU A 81 -16.44 44.29 -4.44
C LEU A 81 -17.58 45.25 -4.06
N PRO A 82 -18.77 45.13 -4.67
CA PRO A 82 -19.92 45.98 -4.35
C PRO A 82 -20.32 45.91 -2.87
N ASN A 83 -20.15 44.73 -2.25
CA ASN A 83 -20.35 44.50 -0.83
C ASN A 83 -19.57 43.25 -0.38
N LYS A 84 -19.53 43.00 0.92
CA LYS A 84 -18.85 41.84 1.54
C LYS A 84 -19.81 40.66 1.80
N SER A 85 -20.92 40.55 1.07
CA SER A 85 -21.83 39.41 1.23
C SER A 85 -21.20 38.14 0.67
N LEU A 86 -21.39 37.03 1.40
CA LEU A 86 -20.86 35.71 1.05
C LEU A 86 -22.01 34.71 1.04
N THR A 87 -22.30 34.16 -0.13
CA THR A 87 -23.39 33.19 -0.30
C THR A 87 -22.83 31.77 -0.42
N PRO A 88 -23.20 30.80 0.43
CA PRO A 88 -22.69 29.44 0.32
C PRO A 88 -23.15 28.75 -0.97
N ILE A 89 -22.26 27.97 -1.60
CA ILE A 89 -22.58 27.16 -2.79
C ILE A 89 -22.61 25.68 -2.41
N TYR A 90 -23.77 25.20 -1.97
CA TYR A 90 -23.94 23.82 -1.50
C TYR A 90 -23.66 22.76 -2.56
N ILE A 91 -24.00 23.00 -3.84
CA ILE A 91 -23.74 22.03 -4.91
C ILE A 91 -22.23 21.80 -5.12
N LEU A 92 -21.42 22.85 -5.05
CA LEU A 92 -19.97 22.74 -5.17
C LEU A 92 -19.37 22.09 -3.92
N GLN A 93 -19.93 22.39 -2.75
CA GLN A 93 -19.55 21.74 -1.50
C GLN A 93 -19.77 20.22 -1.57
N SER A 94 -20.95 19.79 -2.02
CA SER A 94 -21.26 18.36 -2.20
C SER A 94 -20.32 17.69 -3.20
N ARG A 95 -20.09 18.30 -4.38
CA ARG A 95 -19.17 17.76 -5.39
C ARG A 95 -17.73 17.65 -4.89
N ALA A 96 -17.25 18.67 -4.18
CA ALA A 96 -15.90 18.67 -3.62
C ALA A 96 -15.74 17.59 -2.53
N MET A 97 -16.78 17.38 -1.71
CA MET A 97 -16.81 16.33 -0.70
C MET A 97 -16.82 14.93 -1.33
N GLU A 98 -17.66 14.71 -2.36
CA GLU A 98 -17.70 13.44 -3.11
C GLU A 98 -16.35 13.13 -3.76
N TYR A 99 -15.71 14.12 -4.38
CA TYR A 99 -14.36 13.96 -4.94
C TYR A 99 -13.34 13.62 -3.85
N ARG A 100 -13.34 14.34 -2.73
CA ARG A 100 -12.43 14.07 -1.60
C ARG A 100 -12.58 12.63 -1.10
N GLU A 101 -13.82 12.17 -0.88
CA GLU A 101 -14.09 10.82 -0.42
C GLU A 101 -13.58 9.75 -1.40
N ALA A 102 -13.97 9.86 -2.67
CA ALA A 102 -13.62 8.90 -3.70
C ALA A 102 -12.09 8.85 -3.92
N SER A 103 -11.46 10.01 -4.04
CA SER A 103 -10.02 10.12 -4.28
C SER A 103 -9.21 9.70 -3.06
N ALA A 104 -9.61 10.07 -1.84
CA ALA A 104 -8.90 9.65 -0.63
C ALA A 104 -9.00 8.14 -0.44
N ARG A 105 -10.18 7.55 -0.65
CA ARG A 105 -10.34 6.10 -0.62
C ARG A 105 -9.48 5.40 -1.65
N ALA A 106 -9.45 5.89 -2.89
CA ALA A 106 -8.62 5.32 -3.94
C ALA A 106 -7.13 5.43 -3.61
N CYS A 107 -6.69 6.54 -3.00
CA CYS A 107 -5.32 6.68 -2.49
C CYS A 107 -4.99 5.66 -1.40
N ILE A 108 -5.86 5.47 -0.41
CA ILE A 108 -5.65 4.47 0.67
C ILE A 108 -5.67 3.04 0.13
N GLU A 109 -6.51 2.77 -0.86
CA GLU A 109 -6.51 1.49 -1.57
C GLU A 109 -5.17 1.29 -2.30
N ALA A 110 -4.73 2.26 -3.11
CA ALA A 110 -3.44 2.21 -3.77
C ALA A 110 -2.27 2.04 -2.79
N ALA A 111 -2.25 2.78 -1.68
CA ALA A 111 -1.20 2.69 -0.66
C ALA A 111 -1.05 1.31 -0.01
N SER A 112 -2.09 0.47 -0.07
CA SER A 112 -2.16 -0.82 0.60
C SER A 112 -2.27 -2.01 -0.36
N GLU A 113 -2.05 -1.75 -1.64
CA GLU A 113 -1.99 -2.77 -2.67
C GLU A 113 -0.69 -3.58 -2.61
N PRO A 114 -0.68 -4.80 -3.18
CA PRO A 114 0.53 -5.59 -3.22
C PRO A 114 1.62 -4.83 -3.99
N PRO A 115 2.83 -4.68 -3.41
CA PRO A 115 3.88 -3.96 -4.08
C PRO A 115 4.24 -4.65 -5.40
N PRO A 116 4.52 -3.86 -6.47
CA PRO A 116 5.00 -4.42 -7.72
C PRO A 116 6.32 -5.15 -7.48
N ARG A 117 6.61 -6.12 -8.35
CA ARG A 117 7.86 -6.90 -8.28
C ARG A 117 9.11 -6.04 -8.50
N GLU A 118 8.94 -4.88 -9.13
CA GLU A 118 10.01 -3.91 -9.35
C GLU A 118 10.10 -2.93 -8.15
N PRO A 119 11.25 -2.91 -7.43
CA PRO A 119 11.42 -2.01 -6.29
C PRO A 119 11.43 -0.54 -6.74
N GLY A 120 10.76 0.32 -5.97
CA GLY A 120 10.75 1.77 -6.17
C GLY A 120 9.64 2.32 -7.10
N ALA A 121 8.91 1.45 -7.82
CA ALA A 121 7.78 1.86 -8.67
C ALA A 121 6.52 2.20 -7.87
N HIS A 122 6.43 1.75 -6.61
CA HIS A 122 5.29 1.98 -5.73
C HIS A 122 5.76 2.67 -4.45
N ARG A 123 5.18 3.82 -4.13
CA ARG A 123 5.49 4.63 -2.95
C ARG A 123 4.23 4.81 -2.11
N PRO A 124 3.94 3.89 -1.18
CA PRO A 124 2.77 3.94 -0.31
C PRO A 124 2.59 5.28 0.41
N ILE A 125 3.71 5.93 0.76
CA ILE A 125 3.70 7.20 1.48
C ILE A 125 3.09 8.35 0.67
N GLU A 126 3.33 8.40 -0.65
CA GLU A 126 2.80 9.47 -1.50
C GLU A 126 1.26 9.39 -1.55
N TYR A 127 0.73 8.18 -1.70
CA TYR A 127 -0.70 7.91 -1.62
C TYR A 127 -1.28 8.18 -0.23
N LEU A 128 -0.61 7.76 0.84
CA LEU A 128 -1.07 8.01 2.21
C LEU A 128 -1.16 9.51 2.48
N ARG A 129 -0.13 10.28 2.11
CA ARG A 129 -0.09 11.74 2.27
C ARG A 129 -1.20 12.40 1.48
N ARG A 130 -1.41 11.98 0.23
CA ARG A 130 -2.50 12.48 -0.62
C ARG A 130 -3.88 12.17 -0.03
N GLY A 131 -4.10 10.95 0.47
CA GLY A 131 -5.32 10.55 1.13
C GLY A 131 -5.60 11.37 2.41
N VAL A 132 -4.57 11.63 3.21
CA VAL A 132 -4.66 12.46 4.41
C VAL A 132 -4.96 13.92 4.07
N GLU A 133 -4.32 14.49 3.04
CA GLU A 133 -4.62 15.84 2.54
C GLU A 133 -6.10 15.99 2.15
N LEU A 134 -6.63 15.01 1.42
CA LEU A 134 -8.03 14.96 0.98
C LEU A 134 -9.02 14.66 2.12
N ALA A 135 -8.56 14.09 3.23
CA ALA A 135 -9.38 13.86 4.43
C ALA A 135 -9.29 15.02 5.44
N ALA A 136 -8.19 15.77 5.43
CA ALA A 136 -7.92 16.84 6.39
C ALA A 136 -9.02 17.91 6.37
N GLY A 137 -9.42 18.37 7.57
CA GLY A 137 -10.45 19.38 7.74
C GLY A 137 -11.88 18.90 7.49
N THR A 138 -12.09 17.59 7.29
CA THR A 138 -13.42 17.00 7.05
C THR A 138 -13.71 15.88 8.06
N LYS A 139 -14.96 15.39 8.08
CA LYS A 139 -15.38 14.23 8.88
C LYS A 139 -15.38 12.93 8.06
N LEU A 140 -14.52 12.84 7.04
CA LEU A 140 -14.41 11.65 6.19
C LEU A 140 -13.90 10.46 7.01
N ALA A 141 -14.71 9.40 7.08
CA ALA A 141 -14.31 8.13 7.69
C ALA A 141 -13.78 7.20 6.59
N ILE A 142 -12.45 7.12 6.45
CA ILE A 142 -11.82 6.27 5.45
C ILE A 142 -11.46 4.92 6.08
N PRO A 143 -11.94 3.79 5.52
CA PRO A 143 -11.61 2.47 6.04
C PRO A 143 -10.10 2.24 6.08
N GLY A 144 -9.57 1.81 7.23
CA GLY A 144 -8.15 1.52 7.40
C GLY A 144 -7.27 2.72 7.76
N LEU A 145 -7.83 3.94 7.83
CA LEU A 145 -7.13 5.13 8.26
C LEU A 145 -7.74 5.64 9.58
N PRO A 146 -7.20 5.24 10.74
CA PRO A 146 -7.71 5.72 12.03
C PRO A 146 -7.38 7.21 12.21
N THR A 147 -8.21 7.91 12.98
CA THR A 147 -8.09 9.36 13.20
C THR A 147 -6.71 9.74 13.73
N GLU A 148 -6.13 8.91 14.58
CA GLU A 148 -4.79 9.11 15.14
C GLU A 148 -3.71 9.11 14.06
N THR A 149 -3.81 8.22 13.06
CA THR A 149 -2.87 8.19 11.92
C THR A 149 -3.05 9.41 11.03
N LEU A 150 -4.30 9.83 10.79
CA LEU A 150 -4.61 11.03 10.02
C LEU A 150 -3.99 12.27 10.68
N GLU A 151 -4.23 12.47 11.97
CA GLU A 151 -3.67 13.58 12.74
C GLU A 151 -2.14 13.54 12.78
N TYR A 152 -1.56 12.36 12.97
CA TYR A 152 -0.11 12.19 12.99
C TYR A 152 0.55 12.58 11.66
N VAL A 153 0.02 12.09 10.53
CA VAL A 153 0.55 12.41 9.19
C VAL A 153 0.35 13.89 8.86
N ALA A 154 -0.80 14.46 9.21
CA ALA A 154 -1.09 15.88 9.01
C ALA A 154 -0.16 16.79 9.83
N ALA A 155 0.23 16.38 11.03
CA ALA A 155 1.16 17.11 11.88
C ALA A 155 2.63 17.02 11.43
N HIS A 156 2.98 16.02 10.61
CA HIS A 156 4.35 15.76 10.16
C HIS A 156 4.45 15.75 8.61
N PRO A 157 4.42 16.93 7.96
CA PRO A 157 4.47 17.04 6.49
C PRO A 157 5.84 16.67 5.89
N GLY A 158 6.91 16.66 6.70
CA GLY A 158 8.26 16.29 6.24
C GLY A 158 8.49 14.78 6.15
N ASN A 159 9.51 14.39 5.40
CA ASN A 159 9.83 12.98 5.13
C ASN A 159 10.51 12.23 6.30
N ALA A 160 10.98 12.95 7.33
CA ALA A 160 11.69 12.37 8.47
C ALA A 160 10.89 11.33 9.25
N TYR A 161 9.55 11.35 9.13
CA TYR A 161 8.63 10.47 9.84
C TYR A 161 7.80 9.58 8.90
N ASP A 162 8.17 9.48 7.61
CA ASP A 162 7.44 8.70 6.61
C ASP A 162 7.32 7.22 6.99
N GLU A 163 8.41 6.64 7.48
CA GLU A 163 8.42 5.25 7.93
C GLU A 163 7.44 5.04 9.10
N LEU A 164 7.53 5.89 10.13
CA LEU A 164 6.67 5.78 11.30
C LEU A 164 5.19 6.01 10.96
N ALA A 165 4.91 6.90 10.01
CA ALA A 165 3.58 7.12 9.45
C ALA A 165 3.03 5.86 8.76
N LEU A 166 3.85 5.19 7.92
CA LEU A 166 3.46 3.96 7.25
C LEU A 166 3.27 2.79 8.23
N VAL A 167 4.10 2.68 9.27
CA VAL A 167 3.91 1.68 10.35
C VAL A 167 2.59 1.93 11.08
N ALA A 168 2.29 3.18 11.42
CA ALA A 168 1.02 3.55 12.07
C ALA A 168 -0.18 3.24 11.15
N PHE A 169 -0.06 3.54 9.85
CA PHE A 169 -1.07 3.23 8.85
C PHE A 169 -1.32 1.72 8.70
N ALA A 170 -0.26 0.92 8.58
CA ALA A 170 -0.37 -0.54 8.52
C ALA A 170 -1.06 -1.12 9.77
N ARG A 171 -0.74 -0.58 10.95
CA ARG A 171 -1.42 -0.95 12.19
C ARG A 171 -2.90 -0.59 12.17
N GLY A 172 -3.24 0.59 11.64
CA GLY A 172 -4.64 1.02 11.43
C GLY A 172 -5.43 0.09 10.52
N LEU A 173 -4.82 -0.35 9.41
CA LEU A 173 -5.39 -1.35 8.50
C LEU A 173 -5.62 -2.69 9.20
N PHE A 174 -4.64 -3.15 9.98
CA PHE A 174 -4.74 -4.41 10.73
C PHE A 174 -5.90 -4.38 11.74
N LEU A 175 -6.00 -3.31 12.54
CA LEU A 175 -7.06 -3.13 13.53
C LEU A 175 -8.46 -3.00 12.88
N SER A 176 -8.52 -2.51 11.65
CA SER A 176 -9.74 -2.44 10.84
C SER A 176 -10.12 -3.78 10.18
N GLY A 177 -9.37 -4.86 10.42
CA GLY A 177 -9.59 -6.17 9.83
C GLY A 177 -9.03 -6.34 8.41
N LEU A 178 -8.37 -5.31 7.84
CA LEU A 178 -7.76 -5.33 6.51
C LEU A 178 -6.34 -5.95 6.56
N ARG A 179 -6.27 -7.20 7.01
CA ARG A 179 -5.01 -7.92 7.32
C ARG A 179 -4.05 -8.02 6.13
N ASP A 180 -4.54 -8.42 4.96
CA ASP A 180 -3.72 -8.53 3.75
C ASP A 180 -3.10 -7.19 3.32
N ARG A 181 -3.91 -6.13 3.39
CA ARG A 181 -3.50 -4.76 3.08
C ARG A 181 -2.44 -4.25 4.05
N ALA A 182 -2.59 -4.53 5.35
CA ALA A 182 -1.56 -4.22 6.33
C ALA A 182 -0.24 -4.94 6.03
N ALA A 183 -0.30 -6.23 5.68
CA ALA A 183 0.88 -7.02 5.34
C ALA A 183 1.64 -6.46 4.12
N HIS A 184 0.92 -5.99 3.09
CA HIS A 184 1.55 -5.36 1.93
C HIS A 184 2.34 -4.10 2.30
N VAL A 185 1.79 -3.23 3.15
CA VAL A 185 2.51 -2.02 3.61
C VAL A 185 3.75 -2.39 4.41
N TYR A 186 3.66 -3.36 5.33
CA TYR A 186 4.84 -3.86 6.06
C TYR A 186 5.88 -4.48 5.14
N PHE A 187 5.45 -5.18 4.08
CA PHE A 187 6.36 -5.75 3.09
C PHE A 187 7.06 -4.67 2.26
N SER A 188 6.36 -3.60 1.86
CA SER A 188 6.98 -2.45 1.19
C SER A 188 8.05 -1.78 2.06
N LEU A 189 7.75 -1.57 3.35
CA LEU A 189 8.72 -1.04 4.32
C LEU A 189 9.94 -1.97 4.48
N LEU A 190 9.71 -3.28 4.54
CA LEU A 190 10.77 -4.28 4.61
C LEU A 190 11.70 -4.20 3.39
N GLN A 191 11.15 -4.09 2.17
CA GLN A 191 11.94 -3.96 0.95
C GLN A 191 12.81 -2.69 0.98
N GLU A 192 12.26 -1.56 1.44
CA GLU A 192 12.99 -0.29 1.57
C GLU A 192 14.11 -0.36 2.62
N ALA A 193 13.84 -0.97 3.78
CA ALA A 193 14.83 -1.20 4.84
C ALA A 193 16.01 -2.05 4.33
N LEU A 194 15.75 -3.04 3.48
CA LEU A 194 16.79 -3.89 2.89
C LEU A 194 17.57 -3.17 1.78
N CYS A 195 16.91 -2.34 0.97
CA CYS A 195 17.58 -1.53 -0.06
C CYS A 195 18.54 -0.48 0.54
N SER A 196 18.14 0.16 1.64
CA SER A 196 18.94 1.15 2.36
C SER A 196 20.09 0.55 3.17
N LYS A 197 20.20 -0.80 3.23
CA LYS A 197 21.07 -1.53 4.17
C LYS A 197 20.83 -1.08 5.62
N SER A 198 19.57 -0.77 5.93
CA SER A 198 19.16 -0.37 7.27
C SER A 198 19.32 -1.53 8.26
N ASP A 199 19.16 -1.19 9.53
CA ASP A 199 19.28 -2.03 10.70
C ASP A 199 18.56 -3.38 10.53
N VAL A 200 19.33 -4.48 10.49
CA VAL A 200 18.81 -5.87 10.39
C VAL A 200 17.69 -6.18 11.41
N PRO A 201 17.76 -5.77 12.69
CA PRO A 201 16.66 -5.95 13.64
C PRO A 201 15.37 -5.21 13.24
N GLN A 202 15.45 -4.03 12.61
CA GLN A 202 14.28 -3.31 12.13
C GLN A 202 13.60 -4.08 10.98
N ALA A 203 14.39 -4.58 10.02
CA ALA A 203 13.89 -5.45 8.95
C ALA A 203 13.27 -6.74 9.51
N ALA A 204 13.89 -7.35 10.52
CA ALA A 204 13.35 -8.54 11.18
C ALA A 204 12.01 -8.25 11.89
N ALA A 205 11.88 -7.10 12.55
CA ALA A 205 10.63 -6.66 13.18
C ALA A 205 9.51 -6.41 12.15
N LEU A 206 9.82 -5.78 11.03
CA LEU A 206 8.86 -5.56 9.93
C LEU A 206 8.40 -6.89 9.31
N LEU A 207 9.31 -7.85 9.12
CA LEU A 207 8.96 -9.19 8.65
C LEU A 207 8.02 -9.90 9.65
N ALA A 208 8.32 -9.83 10.95
CA ALA A 208 7.47 -10.41 11.99
C ALA A 208 6.06 -9.79 12.01
N GLN A 209 5.96 -8.47 11.83
CA GLN A 209 4.68 -7.77 11.73
C GLN A 209 3.90 -8.17 10.46
N CYS A 210 4.59 -8.31 9.33
CA CYS A 210 3.99 -8.80 8.08
C CYS A 210 3.41 -10.21 8.25
N ILE A 211 4.19 -11.15 8.75
CA ILE A 211 3.74 -12.54 9.01
C ILE A 211 2.60 -12.55 10.05
N GLY A 212 2.72 -11.73 11.09
CA GLY A 212 1.72 -11.58 12.14
C GLY A 212 0.36 -11.12 11.64
N CYS A 213 0.28 -10.45 10.48
CA CYS A 213 -1.00 -10.07 9.87
C CYS A 213 -1.81 -11.29 9.41
N TRP A 214 -1.14 -12.37 9.00
CA TRP A 214 -1.78 -13.58 8.48
C TRP A 214 -1.86 -14.70 9.51
N ALA A 215 -1.00 -14.67 10.53
CA ALA A 215 -1.05 -15.62 11.63
C ALA A 215 -2.44 -15.58 12.31
N GLY A 216 -3.03 -16.75 12.52
CA GLY A 216 -4.32 -16.87 13.21
C GLY A 216 -4.26 -16.31 14.63
N GLU A 217 -5.42 -15.92 15.17
CA GLU A 217 -5.50 -15.56 16.60
C GLU A 217 -5.04 -16.76 17.45
N PRO A 218 -4.20 -16.53 18.48
CA PRO A 218 -3.74 -17.62 19.34
C PRO A 218 -4.95 -18.28 19.99
N GLY A 219 -5.26 -19.53 19.59
CA GLY A 219 -6.32 -20.36 20.19
C GLY A 219 -7.44 -20.87 19.27
N LYS A 220 -7.49 -20.51 17.98
CA LYS A 220 -8.46 -21.07 17.01
C LYS A 220 -7.77 -21.86 15.88
N GLY A 221 -7.66 -23.18 16.05
CA GLY A 221 -7.39 -24.12 14.95
C GLY A 221 -5.93 -24.46 14.65
N VAL A 222 -5.75 -25.54 13.91
CA VAL A 222 -4.50 -26.30 13.64
C VAL A 222 -3.39 -25.41 13.07
N HIS A 223 -2.30 -25.23 13.82
CA HIS A 223 -1.14 -24.41 13.45
C HIS A 223 -0.56 -24.71 12.04
N VAL A 224 -0.69 -25.94 11.54
CA VAL A 224 -0.17 -26.38 10.24
C VAL A 224 -0.84 -25.67 9.05
N ASP A 225 -2.14 -25.37 9.14
CA ASP A 225 -2.87 -24.68 8.06
C ASP A 225 -2.52 -23.18 8.00
N ALA A 226 -2.21 -22.57 9.15
CA ALA A 226 -1.77 -21.19 9.24
C ALA A 226 -0.39 -21.00 8.59
N ASP A 227 0.56 -21.89 8.87
CA ASP A 227 1.90 -21.85 8.27
C ASP A 227 1.86 -21.97 6.74
N ARG A 228 1.04 -22.90 6.23
CA ARG A 228 0.85 -23.08 4.79
C ARG A 228 0.27 -21.82 4.14
N HIS A 229 -0.71 -21.19 4.78
CA HIS A 229 -1.33 -19.96 4.28
C HIS A 229 -0.33 -18.81 4.17
N VAL A 230 0.51 -18.61 5.18
CA VAL A 230 1.55 -17.58 5.15
C VAL A 230 2.61 -17.86 4.09
N ILE A 231 3.05 -19.11 3.94
CA ILE A 231 4.02 -19.48 2.90
C ILE A 231 3.44 -19.18 1.52
N GLU A 232 2.17 -19.49 1.27
CA GLU A 232 1.47 -19.16 0.03
C GLU A 232 1.45 -17.65 -0.21
N LYS A 233 1.09 -16.85 0.79
CA LYS A 233 1.08 -15.38 0.70
C LYS A 233 2.46 -14.80 0.44
N LEU A 234 3.48 -15.23 1.17
CA LEU A 234 4.88 -14.82 0.97
C LEU A 234 5.38 -15.23 -0.42
N SER A 235 5.01 -16.40 -0.93
CA SER A 235 5.41 -16.84 -2.27
C SER A 235 4.88 -15.93 -3.39
N GLY A 236 3.76 -15.24 -3.16
CA GLY A 236 3.23 -14.23 -4.08
C GLY A 236 4.03 -12.92 -4.10
N LEU A 237 4.78 -12.63 -3.03
CA LEU A 237 5.52 -11.38 -2.83
C LEU A 237 7.04 -11.53 -3.03
N VAL A 238 7.59 -12.69 -2.67
CA VAL A 238 9.02 -13.03 -2.75
C VAL A 238 9.38 -13.48 -4.16
N ALA A 239 10.57 -13.10 -4.65
CA ALA A 239 11.01 -13.57 -5.95
C ALA A 239 11.32 -15.08 -5.93
N THR A 240 10.70 -15.84 -6.83
CA THR A 240 11.11 -17.21 -7.12
C THR A 240 12.41 -17.18 -7.90
N SER A 241 13.47 -17.81 -7.38
CA SER A 241 14.78 -17.92 -8.03
C SER A 241 14.61 -18.46 -9.46
N GLY A 242 14.75 -17.62 -10.49
CA GLY A 242 14.65 -18.09 -11.87
C GLY A 242 14.39 -17.06 -12.98
N GLN A 243 14.10 -15.79 -12.68
CA GLN A 243 13.88 -14.80 -13.75
C GLN A 243 14.56 -13.46 -13.42
N GLY A 244 15.48 -13.04 -14.30
CA GLY A 244 15.92 -11.65 -14.43
C GLY A 244 17.37 -11.40 -14.00
N SER A 245 18.28 -11.44 -14.97
CA SER A 245 19.63 -10.91 -14.83
C SER A 245 19.61 -9.38 -14.64
N GLY A 246 19.99 -8.90 -13.46
CA GLY A 246 20.65 -7.59 -13.33
C GLY A 246 19.86 -6.37 -12.84
N GLN A 247 18.72 -6.50 -12.15
CA GLN A 247 18.04 -5.35 -11.52
C GLN A 247 17.82 -5.57 -10.02
N GLN A 248 17.85 -4.47 -9.27
CA GLN A 248 17.98 -4.41 -7.81
C GLN A 248 16.93 -5.26 -7.06
N ALA A 249 17.38 -5.78 -5.92
CA ALA A 249 16.93 -6.99 -5.25
C ALA A 249 15.45 -7.03 -4.84
N ALA A 250 14.66 -7.83 -5.55
CA ALA A 250 13.47 -8.44 -4.95
C ALA A 250 13.90 -9.36 -3.79
N LEU A 251 13.15 -9.34 -2.68
CA LEU A 251 13.40 -10.16 -1.50
C LEU A 251 13.55 -11.64 -1.89
N THR A 252 14.60 -12.30 -1.40
CA THR A 252 14.85 -13.74 -1.65
C THR A 252 14.41 -14.58 -0.46
N TRP A 253 14.05 -15.85 -0.71
CA TRP A 253 13.69 -16.78 0.37
C TRP A 253 14.80 -17.00 1.39
N THR A 254 16.07 -16.93 0.97
CA THR A 254 17.22 -16.99 1.89
C THR A 254 17.21 -15.82 2.88
N GLN A 255 16.97 -14.59 2.40
CA GLN A 255 16.86 -13.40 3.27
C GLN A 255 15.67 -13.49 4.22
N VAL A 256 14.53 -14.03 3.76
CA VAL A 256 13.35 -14.25 4.61
C VAL A 256 13.68 -15.18 5.77
N VAL A 257 14.38 -16.29 5.50
CA VAL A 257 14.76 -17.26 6.54
C VAL A 257 15.77 -16.69 7.53
N ASP A 258 16.75 -15.92 7.05
CA ASP A 258 17.73 -15.27 7.93
C ASP A 258 17.05 -14.25 8.86
N LEU A 259 16.19 -13.39 8.31
CA LEU A 259 15.44 -12.40 9.08
C LEU A 259 14.45 -13.05 10.06
N ALA A 260 13.78 -14.14 9.66
CA ALA A 260 12.90 -14.89 10.54
C ALA A 260 13.68 -15.52 11.71
N GLY A 261 14.91 -15.95 11.47
CA GLY A 261 15.84 -16.38 12.52
C GLY A 261 16.16 -15.26 13.50
N THR A 262 16.49 -14.06 13.01
CA THR A 262 16.74 -12.88 13.86
C THR A 262 15.51 -12.44 14.64
N ALA A 263 14.30 -12.57 14.07
CA ALA A 263 13.04 -12.25 14.72
C ALA A 263 12.62 -13.29 15.80
N GLY A 264 13.34 -14.39 15.95
CA GLY A 264 13.00 -15.45 16.91
C GLY A 264 11.79 -16.29 16.51
N LEU A 265 11.43 -16.33 15.22
CA LEU A 265 10.31 -17.13 14.68
C LEU A 265 10.67 -18.62 14.48
N GLY A 266 11.83 -19.04 14.99
CA GLY A 266 12.61 -20.20 14.52
C GLY A 266 12.04 -21.61 14.73
N ASP A 267 11.02 -21.79 15.57
CA ASP A 267 10.40 -23.10 15.84
C ASP A 267 8.88 -23.14 15.58
N THR A 268 8.24 -21.97 15.41
CA THR A 268 6.79 -21.83 15.22
C THR A 268 6.37 -21.82 13.76
N PHE A 269 7.31 -21.65 12.83
CA PHE A 269 7.04 -21.52 11.40
C PHE A 269 7.90 -22.49 10.59
N ALA A 270 7.28 -23.38 9.83
CA ALA A 270 7.96 -24.37 8.99
C ALA A 270 8.70 -23.77 7.76
N LEU A 271 9.19 -22.52 7.82
CA LEU A 271 9.93 -21.86 6.72
C LEU A 271 11.22 -22.59 6.34
N ARG A 272 11.85 -23.30 7.28
CA ARG A 272 13.08 -24.07 7.00
C ARG A 272 12.86 -25.32 6.16
N GLN A 273 11.66 -25.91 6.16
CA GLN A 273 11.39 -27.16 5.43
C GLN A 273 11.19 -26.94 3.93
N THR A 274 10.89 -25.72 3.47
CA THR A 274 10.63 -25.41 2.06
C THR A 274 11.86 -25.03 1.26
N LEU A 275 13.03 -24.88 1.90
CA LEU A 275 14.32 -24.56 1.25
C LEU A 275 15.24 -25.78 1.06
N THR A 276 14.84 -26.99 1.45
CA THR A 276 15.61 -28.17 1.05
C THR A 276 15.31 -28.47 -0.41
N PRO A 277 16.32 -28.45 -1.31
CA PRO A 277 16.12 -28.88 -2.67
C PRO A 277 15.65 -30.34 -2.63
N ALA A 278 14.52 -30.62 -3.29
CA ALA A 278 14.04 -31.95 -3.56
C ALA A 278 15.02 -32.69 -4.48
N HIS A 279 16.13 -33.17 -3.91
CA HIS A 279 17.00 -34.18 -4.51
C HIS A 279 17.38 -35.21 -3.44
N SER A 280 16.37 -35.95 -2.97
CA SER A 280 16.50 -37.38 -2.72
C SER A 280 15.09 -37.98 -2.56
N SER A 281 14.65 -38.68 -3.60
CA SER A 281 13.43 -39.47 -3.64
C SER A 281 13.39 -40.54 -2.53
N PRO A 282 12.20 -41.08 -2.21
CA PRO A 282 11.91 -41.75 -0.95
C PRO A 282 12.36 -43.22 -0.97
N SER A 283 12.86 -43.72 0.16
CA SER A 283 12.92 -45.16 0.42
C SER A 283 12.10 -45.48 1.66
N LEU A 284 11.03 -46.22 1.41
CA LEU A 284 10.19 -46.93 2.35
C LEU A 284 10.99 -47.81 3.32
N THR A 285 10.70 -47.69 4.62
CA THR A 285 10.50 -48.78 5.60
C THR A 285 9.89 -48.12 6.85
N ALA A 286 8.58 -48.21 7.12
CA ALA A 286 7.82 -49.34 7.64
C ALA A 286 8.35 -49.93 8.97
N ALA A 287 7.45 -49.95 9.96
CA ALA A 287 7.50 -50.62 11.28
C ALA A 287 8.39 -49.94 12.35
N CYS A 288 7.94 -49.67 13.57
CA CYS A 288 7.13 -50.51 14.46
C CYS A 288 6.07 -49.75 15.27
N VAL A 289 4.88 -50.35 15.34
CA VAL A 289 3.84 -50.14 16.35
C VAL A 289 4.00 -51.24 17.42
N SER A 290 3.94 -50.86 18.71
CA SER A 290 3.61 -51.66 19.93
C SER A 290 4.44 -52.94 20.20
N THR A 291 4.85 -53.34 21.41
CA THR A 291 4.17 -53.39 22.72
C THR A 291 5.18 -53.94 23.76
N CYS A 292 4.83 -53.83 25.05
CA CYS A 292 5.27 -54.66 26.20
C CYS A 292 6.38 -54.11 27.15
N SER A 293 5.90 -53.44 28.21
CA SER A 293 5.88 -53.91 29.62
C SER A 293 7.17 -54.44 30.28
N SER A 294 7.74 -53.63 31.18
CA SER A 294 8.38 -53.97 32.48
C SER A 294 8.97 -52.66 33.02
N GLY A 295 8.58 -52.07 34.15
CA GLY A 295 8.69 -52.58 35.51
C GLY A 295 9.70 -51.69 36.29
N GLY A 296 9.25 -51.05 37.38
CA GLY A 296 10.05 -50.22 38.30
C GLY A 296 9.84 -48.71 38.06
N GLY A 297 9.25 -47.90 38.93
CA GLY A 297 9.27 -47.91 40.40
C GLY A 297 10.46 -47.08 40.88
N LEU A 298 10.20 -45.86 41.38
CA LEU A 298 10.99 -45.00 42.30
C LEU A 298 10.58 -43.52 42.05
N ALA A 299 9.74 -42.92 42.90
CA ALA A 299 10.09 -42.21 44.13
C ALA A 299 10.52 -40.75 43.89
N TRP A 300 9.57 -39.83 44.11
CA TRP A 300 9.82 -38.39 44.27
C TRP A 300 10.16 -38.09 45.73
N PRO A 301 11.15 -37.23 46.04
CA PRO A 301 11.15 -36.49 47.28
C PRO A 301 10.67 -35.05 47.05
N HIS A 302 9.67 -34.69 47.84
CA HIS A 302 9.35 -33.31 48.20
C HIS A 302 10.56 -32.64 48.88
N GLN A 303 10.89 -31.43 48.44
CA GLN A 303 10.97 -30.22 49.28
C GLN A 303 11.00 -28.98 48.40
#